data_AF-A0A925NHI8-F1
#
_entry.id   AF-A0A925NHI8-F1
#
_cell.length_a   1.000
_cell.length_b   1.000
_cell.length_c   1.000
_cell.angle_alpha   90.00
_cell.angle_beta   90.00
_cell.angle_gamma   90.00
#
_symmetry.space_group_name_H-M   'P 1'
#
loop_
_entity.id
_entity.type
_entity.pdbx_description
1 polymer ?
#
loop_
_entity_poly.entity_id
_entity_poly.type
_entity_poly.pdbx_seq_one_letter_code
_entity_poly.pdbx_strand_id
1 'polypeptide(L)'
;MKFAYRTLILLSISAITNNYVEVAAQQSSNPDGQQIAMVSPGAMDPAYLRQGAQQNYQSMNFTGAADLYRRICQTSVANATDFVWLAESLYRTRQYASAAQSFQEGINKGGTTDSVYIRLVESKLAARDMNGAKESCLKALASVKDDAVKKHLSLLLRICSMPLPGPASRDGKSAQFTER
;
A
#
# COMPACT_ATOMS: atom_id res chain seq x y z
N MET A 1 46.74 -28.59 45.02
CA MET A 1 46.44 -27.29 44.38
C MET A 1 46.35 -27.53 42.88
N LYS A 2 45.15 -27.48 42.30
CA LYS A 2 44.91 -27.78 40.89
C LYS A 2 44.78 -26.46 40.11
N PHE A 3 45.76 -26.18 39.26
CA PHE A 3 45.66 -25.17 38.20
C PHE A 3 44.71 -25.70 37.13
N ALA A 4 43.68 -24.92 36.78
CA ALA A 4 42.79 -25.22 35.66
C ALA A 4 42.99 -24.19 34.54
N TYR A 5 43.23 -24.75 33.36
CA TYR A 5 43.45 -24.16 32.04
C TYR A 5 42.34 -23.18 31.64
N ARG A 6 42.66 -22.01 31.07
CA ARG A 6 42.95 -21.75 29.64
C ARG A 6 41.82 -22.21 28.68
N THR A 7 41.05 -21.22 28.23
CA THR A 7 40.69 -20.95 26.81
C THR A 7 39.96 -22.04 26.02
N LEU A 8 38.67 -21.83 25.69
CA LEU A 8 38.21 -21.62 24.31
C LEU A 8 36.69 -21.36 24.22
N ILE A 9 36.35 -20.58 23.20
CA ILE A 9 35.13 -19.82 22.97
C ILE A 9 34.21 -20.60 22.01
N LEU A 10 32.94 -20.19 21.99
CA LEU A 10 31.95 -20.26 20.89
C LEU A 10 31.02 -21.48 20.87
N LEU A 11 29.80 -21.24 21.37
CA LEU A 11 28.58 -21.44 20.55
C LEU A 11 27.41 -20.65 21.16
N SER A 12 27.26 -19.38 20.79
CA SER A 12 26.03 -18.64 21.10
C SER A 12 24.99 -18.98 20.04
N ILE A 13 24.18 -19.99 20.32
CA ILE A 13 22.89 -20.19 19.66
C ILE A 13 21.93 -19.19 20.32
N SER A 14 21.63 -18.08 19.66
CA SER A 14 20.49 -17.26 20.02
C SER A 14 19.23 -18.05 19.67
N ALA A 15 18.61 -18.63 20.71
CA ALA A 15 17.26 -19.14 20.62
C ALA A 15 16.32 -18.00 20.17
N ILE A 16 15.59 -18.23 19.08
CA ILE A 16 14.44 -17.41 18.71
C ILE A 16 13.39 -17.67 19.77
N THR A 17 13.25 -16.75 20.73
CA THR A 17 12.09 -16.72 21.61
C THR A 17 10.91 -16.19 20.82
N ASN A 18 10.07 -17.11 20.34
CA ASN A 18 8.68 -16.81 20.02
C ASN A 18 8.02 -16.32 21.31
N ASN A 19 7.88 -15.00 21.46
CA ASN A 19 7.02 -14.41 22.48
C ASN A 19 5.56 -14.70 22.11
N TYR A 20 5.07 -15.84 22.58
CA TYR A 20 3.64 -16.00 22.83
C TYR A 20 3.32 -15.14 24.05
N VAL A 21 2.69 -13.99 23.82
CA VAL A 21 2.08 -13.22 24.89
C VAL A 21 0.86 -14.00 25.34
N GLU A 22 0.99 -14.75 26.44
CA GLU A 22 -0.15 -15.20 27.24
C GLU A 22 -0.85 -13.95 27.79
N VAL A 23 -1.99 -13.59 27.20
CA VAL A 23 -2.87 -12.59 27.79
C VAL A 23 -3.65 -13.28 28.90
N ALA A 24 -3.19 -13.05 30.13
CA ALA A 24 -3.88 -13.42 31.34
C ALA A 24 -5.32 -12.90 31.32
N ALA A 25 -6.28 -13.82 31.53
CA ALA A 25 -7.67 -13.49 31.75
C ALA A 25 -7.79 -12.69 33.06
N GLN A 26 -7.91 -11.36 32.97
CA GLN A 26 -8.43 -10.55 34.06
C GLN A 26 -9.95 -10.53 33.98
N GLN A 27 -10.57 -11.47 34.68
CA GLN A 27 -11.97 -11.37 35.07
C GLN A 27 -12.08 -10.22 36.08
N SER A 28 -12.65 -9.09 35.65
CA SER A 28 -13.25 -8.12 36.55
C SER A 28 -14.75 -8.11 36.27
N SER A 29 -15.49 -8.61 37.26
CA SER A 29 -16.94 -8.71 37.31
C SER A 29 -17.59 -7.33 37.41
N ASN A 30 -18.36 -6.93 36.40
CA ASN A 30 -19.35 -5.85 36.52
C ASN A 30 -20.75 -6.47 36.61
N PRO A 31 -21.56 -6.17 37.63
CA PRO A 31 -22.88 -6.74 37.81
C PRO A 31 -23.97 -5.79 37.30
N ASP A 32 -23.99 -5.44 36.02
CA ASP A 32 -25.13 -4.74 35.44
C ASP A 32 -25.32 -5.17 33.98
N GLY A 33 -26.51 -5.72 33.71
CA GLY A 33 -26.85 -6.41 32.49
C GLY A 33 -26.76 -5.52 31.24
N GLN A 34 -25.74 -5.77 30.42
CA GLN A 34 -25.79 -5.49 29.00
C GLN A 34 -25.26 -6.71 28.24
N GLN A 35 -25.99 -7.04 27.18
CA GLN A 35 -25.97 -8.28 26.42
C GLN A 35 -24.55 -8.71 26.05
N ILE A 36 -24.22 -9.96 26.34
CA ILE A 36 -22.98 -10.60 25.87
C ILE A 36 -23.12 -10.79 24.36
N ALA A 37 -22.72 -9.77 23.59
CA ALA A 37 -22.44 -9.93 22.18
C ALA A 37 -21.33 -10.98 22.06
N MET A 38 -21.66 -12.08 21.40
CA MET A 38 -20.79 -13.21 21.13
C MET A 38 -19.56 -12.72 20.35
N VAL A 39 -18.48 -12.37 21.05
CA VAL A 39 -17.18 -12.05 20.43
C VAL A 39 -16.65 -13.35 19.86
N SER A 40 -16.76 -13.49 18.54
CA SER A 40 -16.16 -14.59 17.80
C SER A 40 -14.65 -14.60 18.11
N PRO A 41 -14.10 -15.69 18.67
CA PRO A 41 -12.66 -15.78 18.95
C PRO A 41 -11.91 -15.77 17.60
N GLY A 42 -11.39 -14.60 17.23
CA GLY A 42 -10.75 -14.38 15.94
C GLY A 42 -10.95 -12.96 15.36
N ALA A 43 -11.94 -12.21 15.84
CA ALA A 43 -12.13 -10.81 15.44
C ALA A 43 -11.23 -9.89 16.28
N MET A 44 -9.97 -9.74 15.86
CA MET A 44 -9.07 -8.73 16.43
C MET A 44 -9.66 -7.34 16.19
N ASP A 45 -9.66 -6.50 17.23
CA ASP A 45 -10.19 -5.13 17.16
C ASP A 45 -9.54 -4.36 15.99
N PRO A 46 -10.33 -3.79 15.05
CA PRO A 46 -9.82 -3.00 13.94
C PRO A 46 -8.91 -1.83 14.36
N ALA A 47 -9.07 -1.27 15.56
CA ALA A 47 -8.15 -0.25 16.05
C ALA A 47 -6.74 -0.81 16.33
N TYR A 48 -6.66 -1.98 16.96
CA TYR A 48 -5.38 -2.68 17.19
C TYR A 48 -4.72 -3.07 15.86
N LEU A 49 -5.50 -3.54 14.88
CA LEU A 49 -4.99 -3.85 13.54
C LEU A 49 -4.40 -2.62 12.85
N ARG A 50 -5.03 -1.44 12.97
CA ARG A 50 -4.52 -0.19 12.38
C ARG A 50 -3.18 0.20 13.00
N GLN A 51 -3.05 0.08 14.32
CA GLN A 51 -1.79 0.37 15.01
C GLN A 51 -0.67 -0.54 14.52
N GLY A 52 -0.92 -1.85 14.44
CA GLY A 52 0.05 -2.81 13.92
C GLY A 52 0.40 -2.54 12.45
N ALA A 53 -0.58 -2.16 11.62
CA ALA A 53 -0.37 -1.84 10.22
C ALA A 53 0.51 -0.59 10.05
N GLN A 54 0.27 0.45 10.85
CA GLN A 54 1.08 1.66 10.85
C GLN A 54 2.52 1.41 11.31
N GLN A 55 2.72 0.58 12.34
CA GLN A 55 4.06 0.18 12.77
C GLN A 55 4.82 -0.53 11.66
N ASN A 56 4.17 -1.50 10.99
CA ASN A 56 4.76 -2.20 9.84
C ASN A 56 5.12 -1.21 8.72
N TYR A 57 4.23 -0.27 8.42
CA TYR A 57 4.47 0.74 7.38
C TYR A 57 5.69 1.63 7.72
N GLN A 58 5.78 2.11 8.96
CA GLN A 58 6.89 2.93 9.44
C GLN A 58 8.23 2.17 9.46
N SER A 59 8.20 0.87 9.73
CA SER A 59 9.37 -0.02 9.65
C SER A 59 9.68 -0.49 8.22
N MET A 60 9.05 0.10 7.19
CA MET A 60 9.18 -0.28 5.78
C MET A 60 8.75 -1.72 5.45
N ASN A 61 8.08 -2.42 6.37
CA ASN A 61 7.45 -3.71 6.12
C ASN A 61 6.10 -3.50 5.43
N PHE A 62 6.13 -3.06 4.16
CA PHE A 62 4.93 -2.73 3.40
C PHE A 62 4.04 -3.95 3.13
N THR A 63 4.62 -5.15 3.02
CA THR A 63 3.85 -6.40 2.87
C THR A 63 3.02 -6.68 4.12
N GLY A 64 3.65 -6.62 5.31
CA GLY A 64 2.93 -6.79 6.59
C GLY A 64 1.85 -5.72 6.81
N ALA A 65 2.15 -4.46 6.44
CA ALA A 65 1.17 -3.38 6.49
C ALA A 65 -0.03 -3.64 5.56
N ALA A 66 0.23 -4.04 4.31
CA ALA A 66 -0.81 -4.37 3.34
C ALA A 66 -1.72 -5.51 3.82
N ASP A 67 -1.15 -6.56 4.43
CA ASP A 67 -1.93 -7.69 4.93
C ASP A 67 -2.87 -7.30 6.07
N LEU A 68 -2.42 -6.45 7.00
CA LEU A 68 -3.24 -5.95 8.10
C LEU A 68 -4.34 -5.01 7.60
N TYR A 69 -4.02 -4.07 6.71
CA TYR A 69 -5.04 -3.20 6.11
C TYR A 69 -6.05 -3.95 5.25
N ARG A 70 -5.63 -5.03 4.57
CA ARG A 70 -6.56 -5.88 3.81
C ARG A 70 -7.59 -6.52 4.73
N ARG A 71 -7.17 -7.00 5.90
CA ARG A 71 -8.10 -7.54 6.92
C ARG A 71 -9.07 -6.46 7.41
N ILE A 72 -8.58 -5.25 7.68
CA ILE A 72 -9.45 -4.13 8.08
C ILE A 72 -10.47 -3.82 6.98
N CYS A 73 -10.05 -3.73 5.72
CA CYS A 73 -10.91 -3.41 4.57
C CYS A 73 -11.99 -4.47 4.28
N GLN A 74 -11.86 -5.68 4.85
CA GLN A 74 -12.89 -6.73 4.78
C GLN A 74 -13.99 -6.57 5.84
N THR A 75 -13.84 -5.62 6.78
CA THR A 75 -14.80 -5.36 7.84
C THR A 75 -15.75 -4.21 7.48
N SER A 76 -16.92 -4.16 8.12
CA SER A 76 -17.88 -3.07 7.93
C SER A 76 -17.41 -1.72 8.49
N VAL A 77 -16.39 -1.71 9.37
CA VAL A 77 -15.85 -0.50 9.99
C VAL A 77 -14.70 0.15 9.20
N ALA A 78 -14.38 -0.41 8.02
CA ALA A 78 -13.35 0.14 7.14
C ALA A 78 -13.76 1.53 6.63
N ASN A 79 -12.87 2.50 6.81
CA ASN A 79 -13.07 3.87 6.34
C ASN A 79 -12.15 4.19 5.14
N ALA A 80 -12.35 5.37 4.54
CA ALA A 80 -11.58 5.82 3.39
C ALA A 80 -10.05 5.75 3.59
N THR A 81 -9.58 6.12 4.78
CA THR A 81 -8.16 6.14 5.14
C THR A 81 -7.55 4.74 5.18
N ASP A 82 -8.31 3.73 5.65
CA ASP A 82 -7.86 2.33 5.65
C ASP A 82 -7.58 1.85 4.21
N PHE A 83 -8.45 2.19 3.26
CA PHE A 83 -8.26 1.86 1.85
C PHE A 83 -7.07 2.60 1.22
N VAL A 84 -6.86 3.88 1.58
CA VAL A 84 -5.70 4.66 1.12
C VAL A 84 -4.39 4.05 1.62
N TRP A 85 -4.31 3.63 2.88
CA TRP A 85 -3.09 3.01 3.40
C TRP A 85 -2.85 1.60 2.86
N LEU A 86 -3.92 0.83 2.61
CA LEU A 86 -3.81 -0.42 1.86
C LEU A 86 -3.20 -0.14 0.48
N ALA A 87 -3.73 0.83 -0.24
CA ALA A 87 -3.29 1.19 -1.58
C ALA A 87 -1.82 1.63 -1.60
N GLU A 88 -1.39 2.50 -0.69
CA GLU A 88 0.00 2.94 -0.58
C GLU A 88 0.93 1.76 -0.27
N SER A 89 0.54 0.87 0.64
CA SER A 89 1.31 -0.35 0.95
C SER A 89 1.43 -1.28 -0.27
N LEU A 90 0.34 -1.43 -1.04
CA LEU A 90 0.34 -2.20 -2.29
C LEU A 90 1.21 -1.55 -3.37
N TYR A 91 1.18 -0.23 -3.48
CA TYR A 91 2.01 0.52 -4.43
C TYR A 91 3.50 0.33 -4.12
N ARG A 92 3.89 0.40 -2.84
CA ARG A 92 5.27 0.15 -2.37
C ARG A 92 5.74 -1.27 -2.67
N THR A 93 4.83 -2.24 -2.67
CA THR A 93 5.10 -3.64 -3.03
C THR A 93 4.90 -3.93 -4.52
N ARG A 94 4.75 -2.89 -5.36
CA ARG A 94 4.59 -2.96 -6.82
C ARG A 94 3.32 -3.67 -7.30
N GLN A 95 2.33 -3.83 -6.43
CA GLN A 95 1.01 -4.37 -6.76
C GLN A 95 0.09 -3.26 -7.28
N TYR A 96 0.48 -2.64 -8.40
CA TYR A 96 -0.08 -1.37 -8.85
C TYR A 96 -1.57 -1.43 -9.23
N ALA A 97 -2.03 -2.53 -9.83
CA ALA A 97 -3.44 -2.71 -10.17
C ALA A 97 -4.32 -2.78 -8.90
N SER A 98 -3.90 -3.58 -7.91
CA SER A 98 -4.59 -3.68 -6.62
C SER A 98 -4.52 -2.38 -5.83
N ALA A 99 -3.42 -1.63 -5.94
CA ALA A 99 -3.28 -0.30 -5.36
C ALA A 99 -4.30 0.68 -5.98
N ALA A 100 -4.43 0.70 -7.31
CA ALA A 100 -5.40 1.54 -8.00
C ALA A 100 -6.85 1.23 -7.57
N GLN A 101 -7.20 -0.06 -7.46
CA GLN A 101 -8.51 -0.47 -6.94
C GLN A 101 -8.74 0.05 -5.52
N SER A 102 -7.76 -0.11 -4.63
CA SER A 102 -7.86 0.32 -3.23
C SER A 102 -7.97 1.85 -3.11
N PHE A 103 -7.23 2.62 -3.91
CA PHE A 103 -7.39 4.08 -3.94
C PHE A 103 -8.78 4.50 -4.41
N GLN A 104 -9.33 3.82 -5.42
CA GLN A 104 -10.68 4.10 -5.90
C GLN A 104 -11.74 3.83 -4.83
N GLU A 105 -11.63 2.72 -4.08
CA GLU A 105 -12.52 2.43 -2.95
C GLU A 105 -12.41 3.50 -1.85
N GLY A 106 -11.20 3.96 -1.54
CA GLY A 106 -10.98 5.07 -0.61
C GLY A 106 -11.71 6.34 -1.04
N ILE A 107 -11.60 6.71 -2.32
CA ILE A 107 -12.32 7.86 -2.90
C ILE A 107 -13.84 7.67 -2.80
N ASN A 108 -14.35 6.48 -3.12
CA ASN A 108 -15.79 6.18 -3.05
C ASN A 108 -16.35 6.31 -1.63
N LYS A 109 -15.53 6.07 -0.59
CA LYS A 109 -15.88 6.29 0.82
C LYS A 109 -15.90 7.78 1.23
N GLY A 110 -15.45 8.69 0.38
CA GLY A 110 -15.62 10.15 0.53
C GLY A 110 -14.68 10.85 1.52
N GLY A 111 -13.77 10.13 2.19
CA GLY A 111 -12.89 10.67 3.24
C GLY A 111 -11.45 10.93 2.81
N THR A 112 -11.19 11.23 1.54
CA THR A 112 -9.82 11.34 0.99
C THR A 112 -9.45 12.76 0.57
N THR A 113 -8.16 13.09 0.67
CA THR A 113 -7.59 14.34 0.16
C THR A 113 -7.47 14.34 -1.37
N ASP A 114 -7.44 15.52 -1.98
CA ASP A 114 -7.27 15.70 -3.43
C ASP A 114 -6.02 14.98 -3.98
N SER A 115 -4.96 14.86 -3.17
CA SER A 115 -3.73 14.13 -3.52
C SER A 115 -3.95 12.63 -3.80
N VAL A 116 -5.03 12.02 -3.29
CA VAL A 116 -5.34 10.60 -3.54
C VAL A 116 -5.68 10.36 -5.01
N TYR A 117 -6.26 11.34 -5.72
CA TYR A 117 -6.52 11.21 -7.16
C TYR A 117 -5.24 11.10 -7.98
N ILE A 118 -4.18 11.83 -7.61
CA ILE A 118 -2.86 11.68 -8.24
C ILE A 118 -2.34 10.26 -8.04
N ARG A 119 -2.39 9.76 -6.79
CA ARG A 119 -1.93 8.40 -6.47
C ARG A 119 -2.69 7.30 -7.21
N LEU A 120 -3.99 7.47 -7.39
CA LEU A 120 -4.80 6.57 -8.22
C LEU A 120 -4.28 6.54 -9.67
N VAL A 121 -4.09 7.71 -10.28
CA VAL A 121 -3.61 7.82 -11.68
C VAL A 121 -2.20 7.25 -11.81
N GLU A 122 -1.28 7.59 -10.91
CA GLU A 122 0.08 7.05 -10.87
C GLU A 122 0.07 5.52 -10.76
N SER A 123 -0.81 4.97 -9.91
CA SER A 123 -0.98 3.52 -9.77
C SER A 123 -1.45 2.88 -11.06
N LYS A 124 -2.42 3.48 -11.77
CA LYS A 124 -2.89 2.97 -13.06
C LYS A 124 -1.81 3.05 -14.15
N LEU A 125 -1.06 4.15 -14.21
CA LEU A 125 0.08 4.29 -15.12
C LEU A 125 1.15 3.22 -14.86
N ALA A 126 1.48 2.98 -13.59
CA ALA A 126 2.44 1.95 -13.19
C ALA A 126 1.91 0.54 -13.51
N ALA A 127 0.60 0.33 -13.44
CA ALA A 127 -0.08 -0.89 -13.89
C ALA A 127 -0.22 -1.01 -15.42
N ARG A 128 0.30 -0.04 -16.19
CA ARG A 128 0.17 0.07 -17.67
C ARG A 128 -1.27 0.24 -18.17
N ASP A 129 -2.20 0.61 -17.30
CA ASP A 129 -3.57 0.95 -17.65
C ASP A 129 -3.66 2.43 -18.07
N MET A 130 -3.18 2.72 -19.29
CA MET A 130 -3.16 4.08 -19.83
C MET A 130 -4.56 4.66 -20.04
N ASN A 131 -5.50 3.82 -20.48
CA ASN A 131 -6.88 4.24 -20.74
C ASN A 131 -7.60 4.57 -19.43
N GLY A 132 -7.50 3.70 -18.43
CA GLY A 132 -8.10 3.95 -17.12
C GLY A 132 -7.41 5.10 -16.38
N ALA A 133 -6.10 5.31 -16.57
CA ALA A 133 -5.40 6.47 -16.03
C ALA A 133 -5.94 7.78 -16.64
N LYS A 134 -6.12 7.81 -17.97
CA LYS A 134 -6.70 8.96 -18.68
C LYS A 134 -8.10 9.30 -18.18
N GLU A 135 -8.96 8.29 -18.05
CA GLU A 135 -10.32 8.47 -17.54
C GLU A 135 -10.31 9.00 -16.10
N SER A 136 -9.45 8.44 -15.24
CA SER A 136 -9.30 8.90 -13.86
C SER A 136 -8.81 10.35 -13.78
N CYS A 137 -7.89 10.79 -14.66
CA CYS A 137 -7.49 12.20 -14.75
C CYS A 137 -8.68 13.11 -15.06
N LEU A 138 -9.47 12.76 -16.07
CA LEU A 138 -10.62 13.57 -16.50
C LEU A 138 -11.66 13.70 -15.39
N LYS A 139 -11.97 12.58 -14.71
CA LYS A 139 -12.89 12.58 -13.56
C LYS A 139 -12.34 13.44 -12.41
N ALA A 140 -11.07 13.25 -12.05
CA ALA A 140 -10.45 13.97 -10.94
C ALA A 140 -10.36 15.49 -11.19
N LEU A 141 -10.06 15.92 -12.42
CA LEU A 141 -10.01 17.34 -12.77
C LEU A 141 -11.35 18.06 -12.59
N ALA A 142 -12.48 17.34 -12.66
CA ALA A 142 -13.80 17.90 -12.42
C ALA A 142 -14.15 18.06 -10.93
N SER A 143 -13.49 17.31 -10.04
CA SER A 143 -13.82 17.26 -8.60
C SER A 143 -12.79 17.92 -7.68
N VAL A 144 -11.52 17.91 -8.07
CA VAL A 144 -10.40 18.45 -7.28
C VAL A 144 -10.50 19.97 -7.17
N LYS A 145 -10.26 20.49 -5.97
CA LYS A 145 -10.29 21.93 -5.70
C LYS A 145 -8.89 22.54 -5.72
N ASP A 146 -7.89 21.78 -5.26
CA ASP A 146 -6.50 22.22 -5.20
C ASP A 146 -5.88 22.42 -6.59
N ASP A 147 -5.40 23.64 -6.86
CA ASP A 147 -4.80 24.02 -8.15
C ASP A 147 -3.46 23.33 -8.43
N ALA A 148 -2.66 23.03 -7.41
CA ALA A 148 -1.41 22.27 -7.58
C ALA A 148 -1.74 20.83 -8.03
N VAL A 149 -2.77 20.23 -7.44
CA VAL A 149 -3.26 18.90 -7.83
C VAL A 149 -3.81 18.93 -9.26
N LYS A 150 -4.61 19.93 -9.64
CA LYS A 150 -5.10 20.09 -11.02
C LYS A 150 -3.96 20.20 -12.04
N LYS A 151 -2.92 20.98 -11.73
CA LYS A 151 -1.73 21.11 -12.60
C LYS A 151 -1.02 19.77 -12.78
N HIS A 152 -0.84 19.01 -11.70
CA HIS A 152 -0.22 17.69 -11.78
C HIS A 152 -1.09 16.70 -12.59
N LEU A 153 -2.39 16.63 -12.33
CA LEU A 153 -3.31 15.79 -13.11
C LEU A 153 -3.34 16.16 -14.59
N SER A 154 -3.21 17.45 -14.93
CA SER A 154 -3.12 17.90 -16.32
C SER A 154 -1.84 17.42 -17.02
N LEU A 155 -0.72 17.39 -16.30
CA LEU A 155 0.54 16.79 -16.80
C LEU A 155 0.36 15.29 -17.05
N LEU A 156 -0.22 14.57 -16.08
CA LEU A 156 -0.46 13.13 -16.21
C LEU A 156 -1.43 12.82 -17.36
N LEU A 157 -2.48 13.61 -17.55
CA LEU A 157 -3.40 13.50 -18.68
C LEU A 157 -2.69 13.66 -20.03
N ARG A 158 -1.75 14.60 -20.11
CA ARG A 158 -0.92 14.80 -21.30
C ARG A 158 -0.06 13.57 -21.58
N ILE A 159 0.58 12.99 -20.55
CA ILE A 159 1.36 11.75 -20.67
C ILE A 159 0.47 10.61 -21.20
N CYS A 160 -0.74 10.45 -20.66
CA CYS A 160 -1.69 9.44 -21.12
C CYS A 160 -2.17 9.64 -22.57
N SER A 161 -1.98 10.84 -23.13
CA SER A 161 -2.51 11.21 -24.46
C SER A 161 -1.42 11.33 -25.53
N MET A 162 -0.14 11.12 -25.19
CA MET A 162 0.92 11.09 -26.20
C MET A 162 0.91 9.74 -26.93
N PRO A 163 0.97 9.72 -28.27
CA PRO A 163 1.21 8.49 -28.99
C PRO A 163 2.57 7.92 -28.55
N LEU A 164 2.62 6.61 -28.27
CA LEU A 164 3.86 5.91 -27.97
C LEU A 164 4.91 6.30 -29.03
N PRO A 165 6.15 6.64 -28.65
CA PRO A 165 7.21 6.88 -29.63
C PRO A 165 7.21 5.69 -30.59
N GLY A 166 6.96 5.96 -31.88
CA GLY A 166 7.04 4.92 -32.90
C GLY A 166 8.40 4.22 -32.81
N PRO A 167 8.50 2.94 -33.18
CA PRO A 167 9.80 2.30 -33.29
C PRO A 167 10.69 3.23 -34.10
N ALA A 168 11.84 3.62 -33.55
CA ALA A 168 12.75 4.52 -34.22
C ALA A 168 13.08 3.92 -35.59
N SER A 169 12.44 4.42 -36.65
CA SER A 169 12.75 4.01 -38.00
C SER A 169 14.22 4.34 -38.20
N ARG A 170 15.06 3.32 -38.27
CA ARG A 170 16.42 3.44 -38.81
C ARG A 170 16.29 3.70 -40.31
N ASP A 171 15.76 4.85 -40.69
CA ASP A 171 15.91 5.39 -42.05
C ASP A 171 17.30 6.00 -42.18
N GLY A 172 18.30 5.12 -42.02
CA GLY A 172 19.68 5.38 -42.39
C GLY A 172 19.81 5.09 -43.88
N LYS A 173 19.64 6.13 -44.69
CA LYS A 173 19.99 6.19 -46.11
C LYS A 173 21.28 5.39 -46.37
N SER A 174 21.17 4.25 -47.05
CA SER A 174 22.31 3.61 -47.70
C SER A 174 22.76 4.52 -48.84
N ALA A 175 23.78 5.33 -48.58
CA ALA A 175 24.48 6.09 -49.61
C ALA A 175 25.00 5.09 -50.65
N GLN A 176 24.37 5.09 -51.84
CA GLN A 176 24.92 4.41 -53.01
C GLN A 176 26.21 5.14 -53.39
N PHE A 177 27.34 4.53 -53.08
CA PHE A 177 28.64 4.90 -53.59
C PHE A 177 28.77 4.25 -54.99
N THR A 178 28.40 5.00 -56.03
CA THR A 178 28.75 4.64 -57.41
C THR A 178 30.19 5.06 -57.67
N GLU A 179 31.11 4.10 -57.69
CA GLU A 179 32.45 4.25 -58.26
C GLU A 179 32.35 4.48 -59.78
N ARG A 180 33.09 5.47 -60.27
CA ARG A 180 33.44 5.65 -61.68
C ARG A 180 34.96 5.68 -61.78
#